data_AF-A0AAN8K7G8-F1
#
_entry.id   AF-A0AAN8K7G8-F1
#
_cell.length_a   1.000
_cell.length_b   1.000
_cell.length_c   1.000
_cell.angle_alpha   90.00
_cell.angle_beta   90.00
_cell.angle_gamma   90.00
#
_symmetry.space_group_name_H-M   'P 1'
#
loop_
_entity.id
_entity.type
_entity.pdbx_description
1 polymer ?
#
loop_
_entity_poly.entity_id
_entity_poly.type
_entity_poly.pdbx_seq_one_letter_code
_entity_poly.pdbx_strand_id
1 'polypeptide(L)'
;MAELETEIEANKFSIEKIEDDKNAMLFYTGFPDAKIFYSFYVYLSQKIEKLNYWRGRNEAGDSVPGYQGKKKPGKKRTLTGKEELFIVLVRLKVGLFVRDLSDRFHISQGHLSKIFTTWINFLLYELQELFPFPSQKMTRQNMPEEFKDYATT
;
A
#
# COMPACT_ATOMS: atom_id res chain seq x y z
N MET A 1 -18.59 -2.52 -27.21
CA MET A 1 -17.80 -3.11 -26.10
C MET A 1 -16.48 -2.37 -25.89
N ALA A 2 -15.66 -2.17 -26.94
CA ALA A 2 -14.41 -1.41 -26.82
C ALA A 2 -14.58 0.05 -26.33
N GLU A 3 -15.61 0.77 -26.78
CA GLU A 3 -15.91 2.13 -26.30
C GLU A 3 -16.22 2.16 -24.79
N LEU A 4 -17.01 1.19 -24.31
CA LEU A 4 -17.39 1.08 -22.90
C LEU A 4 -16.19 0.77 -21.99
N GLU A 5 -15.30 -0.12 -22.43
CA GLU A 5 -14.06 -0.44 -21.70
C GLU A 5 -13.12 0.77 -21.64
N THR A 6 -13.05 1.55 -22.73
CA THR A 6 -12.25 2.77 -22.80
C THR A 6 -12.79 3.84 -21.85
N GLU A 7 -14.11 4.01 -21.76
CA GLU A 7 -14.75 4.97 -20.88
C GLU A 7 -14.61 4.59 -19.39
N ILE A 8 -14.65 3.29 -19.06
CA ILE A 8 -14.37 2.80 -17.71
C ILE A 8 -12.92 3.11 -17.32
N GLU A 9 -11.94 2.79 -18.17
CA GLU A 9 -10.54 3.09 -17.87
C GLU A 9 -10.28 4.60 -17.79
N ALA A 10 -10.94 5.40 -18.64
CA ALA A 10 -10.88 6.86 -18.59
C ALA A 10 -11.46 7.44 -17.30
N ASN A 11 -12.40 6.76 -16.63
CA ASN A 11 -13.01 7.21 -15.37
C ASN A 11 -12.32 6.69 -14.11
N LYS A 12 -11.51 5.63 -14.23
CA LYS A 12 -10.73 5.06 -13.13
C LYS A 12 -9.87 6.11 -12.43
N PHE A 13 -9.86 6.09 -11.11
CA PHE A 13 -9.01 6.99 -10.34
C PHE A 13 -7.54 6.57 -10.45
N SER A 14 -6.64 7.51 -10.74
CA SER A 14 -5.24 7.19 -11.00
C SER A 14 -4.29 8.34 -10.66
N ILE A 15 -3.00 8.03 -10.57
CA ILE A 15 -1.95 9.02 -10.29
C ILE A 15 -1.81 10.03 -11.43
N GLU A 16 -1.95 9.57 -12.67
CA GLU A 16 -1.85 10.39 -13.88
C GLU A 16 -2.91 11.50 -13.90
N LYS A 17 -4.07 11.29 -13.27
CA LYS A 17 -5.12 12.30 -13.18
C LYS A 17 -4.83 13.43 -12.19
N ILE A 18 -3.91 13.23 -11.27
CA ILE A 18 -3.60 14.18 -10.21
C ILE A 18 -2.16 14.69 -10.26
N GLU A 19 -1.33 14.22 -11.20
CA GLU A 19 0.12 14.46 -11.18
C GLU A 19 0.52 15.93 -11.33
N ASP A 20 -0.30 16.71 -12.04
CA ASP A 20 -0.12 18.15 -12.22
C ASP A 20 -0.74 19.00 -11.09
N ASP A 21 -1.54 18.40 -10.21
CA ASP A 21 -2.18 19.07 -9.08
C ASP A 21 -1.43 18.75 -7.78
N LYS A 22 -0.57 19.69 -7.36
CA LYS A 22 0.20 19.57 -6.11
C LYS A 22 -0.69 19.45 -4.86
N ASN A 23 -1.85 20.11 -4.85
CA ASN A 23 -2.76 20.04 -3.71
C ASN A 23 -3.43 18.66 -3.64
N ALA A 24 -3.88 18.14 -4.78
CA ALA A 24 -4.41 16.79 -4.86
C ALA A 24 -3.34 15.74 -4.53
N MET A 25 -2.11 15.89 -5.04
CA MET A 25 -0.98 15.04 -4.72
C MET A 25 -0.72 14.98 -3.20
N LEU A 26 -0.63 16.13 -2.55
CA LEU A 26 -0.40 16.21 -1.11
C LEU A 26 -1.57 15.64 -0.32
N PHE A 27 -2.81 15.93 -0.76
CA PHE A 27 -4.02 15.44 -0.13
C PHE A 27 -4.11 13.91 -0.18
N TYR A 28 -3.96 13.33 -1.37
CA TYR A 28 -4.17 11.89 -1.59
C TYR A 28 -2.96 11.05 -1.19
N THR A 29 -1.73 11.50 -1.47
CA THR A 29 -0.54 10.64 -1.28
C THR A 29 0.32 11.06 -0.11
N GLY A 30 0.19 12.31 0.34
CA GLY A 30 1.12 12.93 1.29
C GLY A 30 2.43 13.42 0.67
N PHE A 31 2.68 13.16 -0.62
CA PHE A 31 3.85 13.68 -1.32
C PHE A 31 3.60 15.10 -1.86
N PRO A 32 4.62 15.96 -1.88
CA PRO A 32 4.47 17.35 -2.32
C PRO A 32 4.23 17.49 -3.83
N ASP A 33 4.69 16.53 -4.62
CA ASP A 33 4.48 16.47 -6.07
C ASP A 33 4.65 15.04 -6.61
N ALA A 34 4.28 14.85 -7.88
CA ALA A 34 4.41 13.58 -8.57
C ALA A 34 5.86 13.09 -8.71
N LYS A 35 6.84 14.00 -8.80
CA LYS A 35 8.26 13.63 -8.93
C LYS A 35 8.74 12.85 -7.72
N ILE A 36 8.34 13.26 -6.51
CA ILE A 36 8.65 12.52 -5.28
C ILE A 36 7.96 11.15 -5.28
N PHE A 37 6.68 11.08 -5.67
CA PHE A 37 5.97 9.81 -5.79
C PHE A 37 6.69 8.83 -6.74
N TYR A 38 7.05 9.28 -7.95
CA TYR A 38 7.73 8.43 -8.93
C TYR A 38 9.13 8.01 -8.45
N SER A 39 9.85 8.91 -7.76
CA SER A 39 11.17 8.60 -7.19
C SER A 39 11.05 7.52 -6.11
N PHE A 40 10.03 7.60 -5.26
CA PHE A 40 9.73 6.57 -4.27
C PHE A 40 9.33 5.24 -4.92
N TYR A 41 8.51 5.28 -5.98
CA TYR A 41 8.16 4.08 -6.74
C TYR A 41 9.39 3.42 -7.37
N VAL A 42 10.31 4.20 -7.97
CA VAL A 42 11.56 3.69 -8.56
C VAL A 42 12.41 2.99 -7.50
N TYR A 43 12.54 3.57 -6.31
CA TYR A 43 13.23 2.95 -5.17
C TYR A 43 12.66 1.56 -4.82
N LEU A 44 11.34 1.39 -4.87
CA LEU A 44 10.67 0.12 -4.57
C LEU A 44 10.65 -0.87 -5.75
N SER A 45 10.68 -0.39 -6.99
CA SER A 45 10.38 -1.17 -8.20
C SER A 45 11.20 -2.45 -8.37
N GLN A 46 12.49 -2.42 -8.02
CA GLN A 46 13.40 -3.57 -8.09
C GLN A 46 12.95 -4.75 -7.19
N LYS A 47 12.17 -4.44 -6.15
CA LYS A 47 11.72 -5.37 -5.12
C LYS A 47 10.27 -5.81 -5.34
N ILE A 48 9.45 -4.96 -5.98
CA ILE A 48 8.04 -5.25 -6.33
C ILE A 48 7.92 -6.47 -7.26
N GLU A 49 8.87 -6.70 -8.17
CA GLU A 49 8.82 -7.84 -9.11
C GLU A 49 8.79 -9.22 -8.41
N LYS A 50 9.32 -9.28 -7.19
CA LYS A 50 9.40 -10.47 -6.34
C LYS A 50 8.26 -10.54 -5.31
N LEU A 51 7.45 -9.49 -5.21
CA LEU A 51 6.34 -9.43 -4.28
C LEU A 51 5.25 -10.44 -4.67
N ASN A 52 4.72 -11.16 -3.71
CA ASN A 52 3.60 -12.07 -3.85
C ASN A 52 2.46 -11.60 -2.94
N TYR A 53 1.22 -11.69 -3.43
CA TYR A 53 0.07 -11.30 -2.61
C TYR A 53 -0.07 -12.17 -1.38
N TRP A 54 -0.41 -11.53 -0.27
CA TRP A 54 -0.73 -12.17 0.99
C TRP A 54 -1.91 -13.15 0.83
N ARG A 55 -1.73 -14.38 1.30
CA ARG A 55 -2.73 -15.47 1.23
C ARG A 55 -3.30 -15.89 2.59
N GLY A 56 -2.97 -15.16 3.65
CA GLY A 56 -3.43 -15.45 5.01
C GLY A 56 -2.37 -16.12 5.88
N ARG A 57 -2.66 -16.23 7.17
CA ARG A 57 -1.72 -16.69 8.21
C ARG A 57 -1.29 -18.16 8.04
N ASN A 58 -2.10 -18.99 7.38
CA ASN A 58 -1.85 -20.43 7.25
C ASN A 58 -0.76 -20.80 6.22
N GLU A 59 -0.34 -19.87 5.36
CA GLU A 59 0.73 -20.08 4.37
C GLU A 59 1.99 -19.23 4.66
N ALA A 60 1.98 -18.46 5.75
CA ALA A 60 3.13 -17.70 6.23
C ALA A 60 3.88 -18.55 7.26
N GLY A 61 4.88 -19.32 6.81
CA GLY A 61 5.97 -19.71 7.72
C GLY A 61 6.79 -18.47 8.13
N ASP A 62 7.96 -18.67 8.76
CA ASP A 62 8.91 -17.60 9.16
C ASP A 62 9.47 -16.74 8.01
N SER A 63 8.93 -16.86 6.79
CA SER A 63 9.32 -16.09 5.62
C SER A 63 8.80 -14.65 5.66
N VAL A 64 9.61 -13.73 5.11
CA VAL A 64 9.30 -12.29 5.05
C VAL A 64 7.90 -12.07 4.46
N PRO A 65 7.01 -11.33 5.15
CA PRO A 65 5.68 -11.00 4.67
C PRO A 65 5.71 -10.40 3.25
N GLY A 66 5.09 -11.09 2.28
CA GLY A 66 5.06 -10.68 0.87
C GLY A 66 6.14 -11.28 -0.02
N TYR A 67 7.17 -11.93 0.53
CA TYR A 67 8.17 -12.68 -0.25
C TYR A 67 7.99 -14.19 -0.04
N GLN A 68 7.14 -14.79 -0.87
CA GLN A 68 6.96 -16.25 -0.87
C GLN A 68 7.81 -16.92 -1.96
N GLY A 69 8.39 -18.07 -1.61
CA GLY A 69 9.12 -18.92 -2.57
C GLY A 69 8.21 -19.53 -3.64
N LYS A 70 8.84 -19.86 -4.79
CA LYS A 70 8.29 -20.42 -6.05
C LYS A 70 6.94 -19.83 -6.49
N LYS A 71 6.97 -19.00 -7.54
CA LYS A 71 5.79 -18.52 -8.28
C LYS A 71 4.93 -19.72 -8.73
N LYS A 72 3.84 -20.01 -8.01
CA LYS A 72 2.77 -20.85 -8.57
C LYS A 72 2.07 -20.04 -9.68
N PRO A 73 1.62 -20.68 -10.77
CA PRO A 73 0.95 -19.99 -11.87
C PRO A 73 -0.43 -19.47 -11.41
N GLY A 74 -0.44 -18.29 -10.80
CA GLY A 74 -1.64 -17.55 -10.45
C GLY A 74 -2.11 -16.68 -11.61
N LYS A 75 -3.35 -16.17 -11.50
CA LYS A 75 -3.87 -15.15 -12.42
C LYS A 75 -2.89 -13.96 -12.45
N LYS A 76 -2.61 -13.43 -13.65
CA LYS A 76 -1.80 -12.22 -13.82
C LYS A 76 -2.41 -11.09 -12.97
N ARG A 77 -1.55 -10.27 -12.36
CA ARG A 77 -1.98 -9.09 -11.61
C ARG A 77 -2.80 -8.18 -12.54
N THR A 78 -3.94 -7.72 -12.06
CA THR A 78 -4.81 -6.82 -12.83
C THR A 78 -4.40 -5.36 -12.69
N LEU A 79 -3.64 -5.02 -11.65
CA LEU A 79 -3.07 -3.69 -11.42
C LEU A 79 -1.55 -3.75 -11.49
N THR A 80 -0.97 -2.66 -11.98
CA THR A 80 0.48 -2.42 -11.96
C THR A 80 0.94 -2.10 -10.53
N GLY A 81 2.23 -2.30 -10.25
CA GLY A 81 2.79 -1.94 -8.94
C GLY A 81 2.63 -0.45 -8.61
N LYS A 82 2.63 0.41 -9.63
CA LYS A 82 2.40 1.86 -9.48
C LYS A 82 0.97 2.16 -9.00
N GLU A 83 -0.03 1.54 -9.63
CA GLU A 83 -1.43 1.70 -9.23
C GLU A 83 -1.67 1.15 -7.83
N GLU A 84 -1.10 -0.01 -7.51
CA GLU A 84 -1.21 -0.59 -6.16
C GLU A 84 -0.59 0.33 -5.10
N LEU A 85 0.61 0.87 -5.35
CA LEU A 85 1.26 1.83 -4.46
C LEU A 85 0.37 3.07 -4.26
N PHE A 86 -0.16 3.62 -5.35
CA PHE A 86 -1.03 4.79 -5.29
C PHE A 86 -2.27 4.55 -4.41
N ILE A 87 -2.98 3.42 -4.61
CA ILE A 87 -4.13 3.03 -3.80
C ILE A 87 -3.78 2.93 -2.31
N VAL A 88 -2.63 2.32 -2.00
CA VAL A 88 -2.17 2.13 -0.62
C VAL A 88 -1.90 3.48 0.05
N LEU A 89 -1.23 4.39 -0.65
CA LEU A 89 -0.96 5.74 -0.15
C LEU A 89 -2.24 6.54 0.08
N VAL A 90 -3.20 6.48 -0.85
CA VAL A 90 -4.53 7.10 -0.70
C VAL A 90 -5.22 6.62 0.57
N ARG A 91 -5.19 5.31 0.81
CA ARG A 91 -5.79 4.72 2.01
C ARG A 91 -5.05 5.14 3.28
N LEU A 92 -3.72 5.17 3.27
CA LEU A 92 -2.92 5.58 4.42
C LEU A 92 -3.09 7.06 4.77
N LYS A 93 -3.20 7.93 3.76
CA LYS A 93 -3.21 9.38 3.94
C LYS A 93 -4.60 9.94 4.22
N VAL A 94 -5.62 9.47 3.50
CA VAL A 94 -7.00 10.00 3.57
C VAL A 94 -7.93 9.07 4.34
N GLY A 95 -7.55 7.81 4.55
CA GLY A 95 -8.36 6.86 5.31
C GLY A 95 -9.60 6.35 4.56
N LEU A 96 -9.63 6.42 3.23
CA LEU A 96 -10.79 5.99 2.43
C LEU A 96 -11.12 4.50 2.66
N PHE A 97 -12.42 4.18 2.71
CA PHE A 97 -12.91 2.82 2.95
C PHE A 97 -12.56 1.87 1.82
N VAL A 98 -12.44 0.57 2.15
CA VAL A 98 -12.17 -0.50 1.18
C VAL A 98 -13.22 -0.48 0.08
N ARG A 99 -14.50 -0.30 0.43
CA ARG A 99 -15.59 -0.23 -0.55
C ARG A 99 -15.38 0.90 -1.56
N ASP A 100 -15.17 2.13 -1.10
CA ASP A 100 -14.98 3.30 -1.96
C ASP A 100 -13.77 3.15 -2.90
N LEU A 101 -12.63 2.73 -2.37
CA LEU A 101 -11.44 2.46 -3.19
C LEU A 101 -11.64 1.31 -4.17
N SER A 102 -12.42 0.29 -3.82
CA SER A 102 -12.70 -0.82 -4.73
C SER A 102 -13.52 -0.36 -5.93
N ASP A 103 -14.51 0.51 -5.67
CA ASP A 103 -15.37 1.08 -6.71
C ASP A 103 -14.57 2.02 -7.63
N ARG A 104 -13.71 2.89 -7.07
CA ARG A 104 -12.85 3.84 -7.83
C ARG A 104 -11.81 3.19 -8.73
N PHE A 105 -11.35 1.99 -8.37
CA PHE A 105 -10.32 1.23 -9.09
C PHE A 105 -10.88 0.04 -9.85
N HIS A 106 -12.21 -0.15 -9.86
CA HIS A 106 -12.91 -1.23 -10.55
C HIS A 106 -12.38 -2.62 -10.20
N ILE A 107 -12.07 -2.85 -8.92
CA ILE A 107 -11.63 -4.15 -8.39
C ILE A 107 -12.56 -4.61 -7.26
N SER A 108 -12.48 -5.89 -6.88
CA SER A 108 -13.26 -6.38 -5.74
C SER A 108 -12.65 -5.95 -4.40
N GLN A 109 -13.50 -5.78 -3.38
CA GLN A 109 -13.07 -5.46 -2.01
C GLN A 109 -12.08 -6.48 -1.43
N GLY A 110 -12.27 -7.76 -1.76
CA GLY A 110 -11.33 -8.81 -1.38
C GLY A 110 -9.97 -8.66 -2.08
N HIS A 111 -9.93 -8.19 -3.33
CA HIS A 111 -8.69 -7.92 -4.03
C HIS A 111 -7.97 -6.71 -3.43
N LEU A 112 -8.69 -5.61 -3.20
CA LEU A 112 -8.15 -4.42 -2.55
C LEU A 112 -7.58 -4.73 -1.17
N SER A 113 -8.31 -5.51 -0.36
CA SER A 113 -7.85 -5.90 0.99
C SER A 113 -6.54 -6.69 0.93
N LYS A 114 -6.40 -7.60 -0.04
CA LYS A 114 -5.16 -8.35 -0.26
C LYS A 114 -4.01 -7.43 -0.70
N ILE A 115 -4.27 -6.51 -1.64
CA ILE A 115 -3.27 -5.52 -2.07
C ILE A 115 -2.80 -4.73 -0.85
N PHE A 116 -3.73 -4.15 -0.08
CA PHE A 116 -3.39 -3.32 1.07
C PHE A 116 -2.55 -4.08 2.09
N THR A 117 -2.98 -5.25 2.55
CA THR A 117 -2.21 -6.06 3.51
C THR A 117 -0.84 -6.46 2.97
N THR A 118 -0.73 -6.82 1.69
CA THR A 118 0.56 -7.17 1.06
C THR A 118 1.51 -5.98 1.09
N TRP A 119 1.04 -4.80 0.70
CA TRP A 119 1.85 -3.60 0.62
C TRP A 119 2.23 -3.04 2.00
N ILE A 120 1.34 -3.08 3.00
CA ILE A 120 1.71 -2.65 4.36
C ILE A 120 2.82 -3.52 4.92
N ASN A 121 2.72 -4.84 4.76
CA ASN A 121 3.74 -5.78 5.18
C ASN A 121 5.07 -5.59 4.45
N PHE A 122 5.00 -5.36 3.13
CA PHE A 122 6.17 -5.05 2.31
C PHE A 122 6.84 -3.74 2.74
N LEU A 123 6.08 -2.64 2.85
CA LEU A 123 6.60 -1.34 3.25
C LEU A 123 7.17 -1.37 4.67
N LEU A 124 6.55 -2.10 5.61
CA LEU A 124 7.08 -2.28 6.96
C LEU A 124 8.50 -2.88 6.93
N TYR A 125 8.72 -3.87 6.07
CA TYR A 125 10.03 -4.49 5.90
C TYR A 125 11.03 -3.57 5.18
N GLU A 126 10.61 -2.95 4.08
CA GLU A 126 11.51 -2.12 3.25
C GLU A 126 11.90 -0.79 3.92
N LEU A 127 11.02 -0.21 4.73
CA LEU A 127 11.24 1.08 5.38
C LEU A 127 11.83 0.96 6.79
N GLN A 128 12.10 -0.25 7.28
CA GLN A 128 12.59 -0.48 8.64
C GLN A 128 13.90 0.26 8.95
N GLU A 129 14.78 0.42 7.94
CA GLU A 129 16.05 1.13 8.10
C GLU A 129 15.86 2.65 8.15
N LEU A 130 14.85 3.16 7.43
CA LEU A 130 14.50 4.58 7.40
C LEU A 130 13.70 4.99 8.64
N PHE A 131 12.86 4.10 9.14
CA PHE A 131 11.98 4.32 10.28
C PHE A 131 12.06 3.10 11.22
N PRO A 132 13.11 3.03 12.07
CA PRO A 132 13.20 1.95 13.04
C PRO A 132 12.05 2.08 14.04
N PHE A 133 11.12 1.13 14.01
CA PHE A 133 10.05 1.08 15.00
C PHE A 133 10.66 0.82 16.38
N PRO A 134 10.35 1.66 17.38
CA PRO A 134 10.85 1.44 18.73
C PRO A 134 10.33 0.10 19.25
N SER A 135 11.22 -0.67 19.88
CA SER A 135 10.78 -1.87 20.60
C SER A 135 9.76 -1.51 21.68
N GLN A 136 8.86 -2.44 22.03
CA GLN A 136 7.92 -2.20 23.15
C GLN A 136 8.64 -1.76 24.43
N LYS A 137 9.84 -2.29 24.67
CA LYS A 137 10.67 -1.88 25.80
C LYS A 137 11.08 -0.41 25.70
N MET A 138 11.58 0.03 24.54
CA MET A 138 11.93 1.44 24.31
C MET A 138 10.71 2.36 24.41
N THR A 139 9.58 1.95 23.87
CA THR A 139 8.32 2.71 23.97
C THR A 139 7.90 2.86 25.43
N ARG A 140 7.94 1.78 26.23
CA ARG A 140 7.61 1.83 27.66
C ARG A 140 8.59 2.68 28.48
N GLN A 141 9.88 2.61 28.17
CA GLN A 141 10.90 3.42 28.84
C GLN A 141 10.71 4.93 28.61
N ASN A 142 10.22 5.30 27.42
CA ASN A 142 9.98 6.69 27.04
C ASN A 142 8.49 7.09 27.12
N MET A 143 7.65 6.27 27.80
CA MET A 143 6.22 6.55 27.94
C MET A 143 6.02 7.70 28.93
N PRO A 144 5.30 8.78 28.56
CA PRO A 144 4.98 9.86 29.49
C PRO A 144 4.21 9.35 30.71
N GLU A 145 4.38 9.99 31.87
CA GLU A 145 3.80 9.52 33.13
C GLU A 145 2.28 9.41 33.07
N GLU A 146 1.64 10.33 32.34
CA GLU A 146 0.19 10.41 32.15
C GLU A 146 -0.38 9.15 31.49
N PHE A 147 0.43 8.38 30.77
CA PHE A 147 0.01 7.16 30.10
C PHE A 147 0.26 5.88 30.90
N LYS A 148 0.99 5.95 32.03
CA LYS A 148 1.34 4.76 32.84
C LYS A 148 0.13 4.10 33.50
N ASP A 149 -0.92 4.88 33.78
CA ASP A 149 -2.13 4.42 34.46
C ASP A 149 -3.14 3.72 33.53
N TYR A 150 -2.90 3.76 32.21
CA TYR A 150 -3.76 3.09 31.24
C TYR A 150 -3.31 1.64 31.02
N ALA A 151 -4.29 0.73 30.92
CA ALA A 151 -4.02 -0.67 30.65
C ALA A 151 -3.27 -0.84 29.33
N THR A 152 -2.11 -1.52 29.37
CA THR A 152 -1.37 -1.87 28.17
C THR A 152 -1.99 -3.13 27.56
N THR A 153 -2.41 -3.07 26.29
CA THR A 153 -2.87 -4.25 25.51
C THR A 153 -1.70 -4.97 24.86
#